data_AF-A0A344UT90-F1
#
_entry.id   AF-A0A344UT90-F1
#
_cell.length_a   1.000
_cell.length_b   1.000
_cell.length_c   1.000
_cell.angle_alpha   90.00
_cell.angle_beta   90.00
_cell.angle_gamma   90.00
#
_symmetry.space_group_name_H-M   'P 1'
#
loop_
_entity.id
_entity.type
_entity.pdbx_description
1 polymer ?
#
loop_
_entity_poly.entity_id
_entity_poly.type
_entity_poly.pdbx_seq_one_letter_code
_entity_poly.pdbx_strand_id
1 'polypeptide(L)'
;MTVIYANTVRSVGPEAASFLSERMLVTFGDQAPDELRDFCYALPPATSTAAIGIGDALVLDGARFPITAIGNVAQKNLDALGHVTLVFDGAGEPRLSGAIHVSADGDLPSLGEGSTIAIESA
;
A
#
# COMPACT_ATOMS: atom_id res chain seq x y z
N MET A 1 7.36 4.36 17.84
CA MET A 1 6.35 4.36 16.77
C MET A 1 6.39 5.71 16.08
N THR A 2 7.15 5.78 15.00
CA THR A 2 7.19 6.97 14.13
C THR A 2 6.44 6.62 12.87
N VAL A 3 5.50 7.47 12.46
CA VAL A 3 4.82 7.32 11.17
C VAL A 3 5.83 7.67 10.08
N ILE A 4 6.18 6.68 9.26
CA ILE A 4 7.08 6.81 8.11
C ILE A 4 6.32 7.40 6.93
N TYR A 5 5.12 6.90 6.68
CA TYR A 5 4.27 7.33 5.59
C TYR A 5 2.84 7.35 6.08
N ALA A 6 2.06 8.33 5.67
CA ALA A 6 0.63 8.35 5.91
C ALA A 6 -0.07 9.02 4.74
N ASN A 7 -1.18 8.42 4.34
CA ASN A 7 -1.98 8.87 3.25
C ASN A 7 -3.45 8.48 3.44
N THR A 8 -4.32 9.11 2.66
CA THR A 8 -5.77 8.88 2.70
C THR A 8 -6.25 8.61 1.28
N VAL A 9 -6.99 7.52 1.11
CA VAL A 9 -7.62 7.14 -0.16
C VAL A 9 -8.58 8.24 -0.57
N ARG A 10 -8.27 8.89 -1.68
CA ARG A 10 -9.09 9.96 -2.26
C ARG A 10 -10.27 9.40 -3.04
N SER A 11 -10.06 8.30 -3.74
CA SER A 11 -11.10 7.57 -4.46
C SER A 11 -10.63 6.14 -4.68
N VAL A 12 -11.56 5.20 -4.67
CA VAL A 12 -11.28 3.79 -4.97
C VAL A 12 -11.95 3.43 -6.29
N GLY A 13 -11.24 2.73 -7.15
CA GLY A 13 -11.84 2.16 -8.35
C GLY A 13 -12.86 1.05 -8.00
N PRO A 14 -13.94 0.88 -8.77
CA PRO A 14 -14.98 -0.11 -8.49
C PRO A 14 -14.44 -1.56 -8.44
N GLU A 15 -13.38 -1.86 -9.18
CA GLU A 15 -12.77 -3.20 -9.25
C GLU A 15 -11.60 -3.38 -8.26
N ALA A 16 -11.14 -2.31 -7.60
CA ALA A 16 -10.03 -2.37 -6.66
C ALA A 16 -10.35 -3.22 -5.41
N ALA A 17 -11.64 -3.35 -5.06
CA ALA A 17 -12.11 -4.23 -3.99
C ALA A 17 -11.95 -5.73 -4.33
N SER A 18 -12.04 -6.09 -5.61
CA SER A 18 -11.80 -7.47 -6.08
C SER A 18 -10.33 -7.85 -5.88
N PHE A 19 -9.40 -6.96 -6.21
CA PHE A 19 -7.96 -7.15 -5.95
C PHE A 19 -7.67 -7.32 -4.47
N LEU A 20 -8.32 -6.51 -3.62
CA LEU A 20 -8.16 -6.61 -2.17
C LEU A 20 -8.63 -7.96 -1.66
N SER A 21 -9.70 -8.51 -2.24
CA SER A 21 -10.19 -9.87 -1.95
C SER A 21 -9.17 -10.95 -2.35
N GLU A 22 -8.37 -10.68 -3.37
CA GLU A 22 -7.21 -11.51 -3.79
C GLU A 22 -5.93 -11.21 -3.00
N ARG A 23 -6.00 -10.44 -1.90
CA ARG A 23 -4.84 -10.04 -1.09
C ARG A 23 -3.80 -9.23 -1.87
N MET A 24 -4.26 -8.44 -2.83
CA MET A 24 -3.43 -7.52 -3.58
C MET A 24 -4.05 -6.13 -3.56
N LEU A 25 -3.23 -5.10 -3.35
CA LEU A 25 -3.69 -3.73 -3.36
C LEU A 25 -2.71 -2.90 -4.16
N VAL A 26 -3.19 -2.33 -5.26
CA VAL A 26 -2.41 -1.43 -6.09
C VAL A 26 -2.84 0.00 -5.79
N THR A 27 -1.89 0.80 -5.34
CA THR A 27 -2.10 2.24 -5.15
C THR A 27 -1.57 2.99 -6.34
N PHE A 28 -2.15 4.16 -6.58
CA PHE A 28 -1.68 5.06 -7.62
C PHE A 28 -1.94 6.51 -7.20
N GLY A 29 -1.01 7.40 -7.52
CA GLY A 29 -1.21 8.83 -7.33
C GLY A 29 -2.23 9.43 -8.29
N ASP A 30 -2.43 10.75 -8.24
CA ASP A 30 -3.27 11.51 -9.18
C ASP A 30 -2.89 11.33 -10.67
N GLN A 31 -1.70 10.77 -10.95
CA GLN A 31 -1.20 10.46 -12.30
C GLN A 31 -1.63 9.09 -12.84
N ALA A 32 -2.58 8.40 -12.19
CA ALA A 32 -3.08 7.10 -12.65
C ALA A 32 -3.70 7.20 -14.06
N PRO A 33 -3.30 6.33 -15.00
CA PRO A 33 -4.02 6.15 -16.27
C PRO A 33 -5.47 5.78 -16.00
N ASP A 34 -6.41 6.34 -16.76
CA ASP A 34 -7.84 6.08 -16.58
C ASP A 34 -8.18 4.57 -16.61
N GLU A 35 -7.49 3.79 -17.46
CA GLU A 35 -7.67 2.34 -17.56
C GLU A 35 -7.32 1.57 -16.28
N LEU A 36 -6.38 2.08 -15.47
CA LEU A 36 -5.97 1.45 -14.21
C LEU A 36 -6.67 2.05 -13.00
N ARG A 37 -7.28 3.23 -13.16
CA ARG A 37 -7.97 3.96 -12.09
C ARG A 37 -9.14 3.15 -11.53
N ASP A 38 -9.78 2.34 -12.35
CA ASP A 38 -10.87 1.45 -11.93
C ASP A 38 -10.42 0.28 -11.04
N PHE A 39 -9.13 -0.06 -11.07
CA PHE A 39 -8.53 -1.17 -10.32
C PHE A 39 -7.61 -0.72 -9.19
N CYS A 40 -7.35 0.59 -9.06
CA CYS A 40 -6.37 1.14 -8.12
C CYS A 40 -7.02 2.07 -7.08
N TYR A 41 -6.28 2.27 -5.99
CA TYR A 41 -6.62 3.26 -4.96
C TYR A 41 -5.92 4.57 -5.30
N ALA A 42 -6.70 5.61 -5.58
CA ALA A 42 -6.17 6.94 -5.84
C ALA A 42 -5.72 7.57 -4.52
N LEU A 43 -4.43 7.87 -4.42
CA LEU A 43 -3.83 8.53 -3.29
C LEU A 43 -3.37 9.94 -3.70
N PRO A 44 -3.55 10.96 -2.85
CA PRO A 44 -2.90 12.24 -3.08
C PRO A 44 -1.37 12.09 -2.95
N PRO A 45 -0.60 13.03 -3.51
CA PRO A 45 0.85 13.02 -3.39
C PRO A 45 1.26 13.12 -1.91
N ALA A 46 2.00 12.12 -1.43
CA ALA A 46 2.57 12.07 -0.09
C ALA A 46 4.01 11.59 -0.16
N THR A 47 4.81 11.97 0.83
CA THR A 47 6.24 11.64 0.88
C THR A 47 6.56 10.94 2.18
N SER A 48 7.26 9.82 2.07
CA SER A 48 7.78 9.08 3.21
C SER A 48 8.81 9.92 3.95
N THR A 49 8.65 10.07 5.26
CA THR A 49 9.58 10.81 6.12
C THR A 49 10.84 10.00 6.45
N ALA A 50 10.80 8.68 6.28
CA ALA A 50 11.90 7.76 6.51
C ALA A 50 11.89 6.63 5.48
N ALA A 51 12.93 5.77 5.52
CA ALA A 51 12.99 4.59 4.67
C ALA A 51 12.08 3.49 5.23
N ILE A 52 11.27 2.88 4.36
CA ILE A 52 10.45 1.72 4.73
C ILE A 52 11.34 0.48 4.67
N GLY A 53 11.34 -0.32 5.73
CA GLY A 53 12.15 -1.52 5.88
C GLY A 53 11.32 -2.75 6.24
N ILE A 54 11.98 -3.92 6.14
CA ILE A 54 11.42 -5.16 6.66
C ILE A 54 11.31 -5.05 8.18
N GLY A 55 10.17 -5.45 8.73
CA GLY A 55 9.86 -5.35 10.15
C GLY A 55 8.96 -4.15 10.51
N ASP A 56 8.83 -3.15 9.62
CA ASP A 56 7.85 -2.07 9.78
C ASP A 56 6.41 -2.61 9.74
N ALA A 57 5.45 -1.79 10.15
CA ALA A 57 4.03 -2.15 10.14
C ALA A 57 3.25 -1.25 9.18
N LEU A 58 2.62 -1.87 8.18
CA LEU A 58 1.59 -1.24 7.37
C LEU A 58 0.30 -1.16 8.18
N VAL A 59 -0.29 0.01 8.27
CA VAL A 59 -1.54 0.30 8.99
C VAL A 59 -2.61 0.70 8.00
N LEU A 60 -3.71 -0.05 7.96
CA LEU A 60 -4.85 0.18 7.07
C LEU A 60 -6.11 0.35 7.92
N ASP A 61 -6.68 1.54 7.97
CA ASP A 61 -7.83 1.87 8.84
C ASP A 61 -7.67 1.39 10.30
N GLY A 62 -6.43 1.47 10.81
CA GLY A 62 -6.06 1.02 12.16
C GLY A 62 -5.67 -0.46 12.28
N ALA A 63 -5.88 -1.28 11.25
CA ALA A 63 -5.40 -2.66 11.20
C ALA A 63 -3.90 -2.70 10.85
N ARG A 64 -3.10 -3.37 11.67
CA ARG A 64 -1.64 -3.41 11.54
C ARG A 64 -1.17 -4.73 10.92
N PHE A 65 -0.32 -4.62 9.90
CA PHE A 65 0.22 -5.72 9.12
C PHE A 65 1.75 -5.59 9.03
N PRO A 66 2.52 -6.54 9.58
CA PRO A 66 3.98 -6.47 9.53
C PRO A 66 4.50 -6.69 8.11
N ILE A 67 5.45 -5.85 7.70
CA ILE A 67 6.13 -5.91 6.41
C ILE A 67 7.18 -7.01 6.45
N THR A 68 7.02 -8.00 5.57
CA THR A 68 7.90 -9.17 5.46
C THR A 68 8.93 -9.00 4.35
N ALA A 69 8.60 -8.26 3.29
CA ALA A 69 9.54 -7.92 2.23
C ALA A 69 9.20 -6.58 1.58
N ILE A 70 10.22 -5.87 1.11
CA ILE A 70 10.05 -4.62 0.37
C ILE A 70 10.96 -4.59 -0.85
N GLY A 71 10.38 -4.25 -1.99
CA GLY A 71 11.13 -4.00 -3.20
C GLY A 71 11.92 -2.68 -3.12
N ASN A 72 13.14 -2.68 -3.66
CA ASN A 72 14.07 -1.55 -3.56
C ASN A 72 13.58 -0.26 -4.27
N VAL A 73 12.59 -0.34 -5.15
CA VAL A 73 11.97 0.84 -5.80
C VAL A 73 10.54 1.09 -5.35
N ALA A 74 9.98 0.28 -4.46
CA ALA A 74 8.60 0.40 -3.98
C ALA A 74 8.37 1.76 -3.30
N GLN A 75 9.24 2.12 -2.35
CA GLN A 75 9.18 3.41 -1.69
C GLN A 75 9.37 4.58 -2.68
N LYS A 76 10.35 4.48 -3.59
CA LYS A 76 10.58 5.53 -4.60
C LYS A 76 9.35 5.77 -5.47
N ASN A 77 8.68 4.70 -5.91
CA ASN A 77 7.48 4.83 -6.72
C ASN A 77 6.30 5.37 -5.91
N LEU A 78 6.19 4.99 -4.63
CA LEU A 78 5.21 5.54 -3.71
C LEU A 78 5.39 7.06 -3.52
N ASP A 79 6.62 7.51 -3.30
CA ASP A 79 6.94 8.92 -3.07
C ASP A 79 6.86 9.75 -4.37
N ALA A 80 7.26 9.18 -5.51
CA ALA A 80 7.32 9.90 -6.78
C ALA A 80 5.99 9.89 -7.55
N LEU A 81 5.26 8.77 -7.51
CA LEU A 81 4.07 8.53 -8.34
C LEU A 81 2.84 8.16 -7.50
N GLY A 82 2.96 8.00 -6.18
CA GLY A 82 1.90 7.40 -5.36
C GLY A 82 1.63 5.94 -5.72
N HIS A 83 2.60 5.27 -6.37
CA HIS A 83 2.40 3.95 -6.95
C HIS A 83 3.17 2.88 -6.16
N VAL A 84 2.43 1.97 -5.51
CA VAL A 84 2.99 0.77 -4.92
C VAL A 84 2.00 -0.39 -4.98
N THR A 85 2.53 -1.61 -5.13
CA THR A 85 1.75 -2.84 -5.03
C THR A 85 1.97 -3.47 -3.66
N LEU A 86 0.94 -3.47 -2.83
CA LEU A 86 0.92 -4.18 -1.55
C LEU A 86 0.39 -5.59 -1.79
N VAL A 87 1.09 -6.59 -1.28
CA VAL A 87 0.72 -8.00 -1.39
C VAL A 87 0.63 -8.57 0.02
N PHE A 88 -0.54 -9.06 0.39
CA PHE A 88 -0.81 -9.58 1.73
C PHE A 88 -0.61 -11.10 1.77
N ASP A 89 0.52 -11.58 1.23
CA ASP A 89 0.88 -13.02 1.20
C ASP A 89 1.90 -13.42 2.27
N GLY A 90 2.47 -12.46 3.01
CA GLY A 90 3.52 -12.69 3.99
C GLY A 90 4.82 -13.24 3.41
N ALA A 91 5.07 -13.09 2.11
CA ALA A 91 6.29 -13.60 1.50
C ALA A 91 7.53 -12.88 2.06
N GLY A 92 8.60 -13.65 2.31
CA GLY A 92 9.89 -13.11 2.79
C GLY A 92 10.76 -12.49 1.70
N GLU A 93 10.33 -12.54 0.44
CA GLU A 93 11.07 -12.01 -0.70
C GLU A 93 10.16 -11.17 -1.60
N PRO A 94 10.61 -9.99 -2.08
CA PRO A 94 9.79 -9.14 -2.91
C PRO A 94 9.66 -9.73 -4.31
N ARG A 95 8.43 -10.03 -4.75
CA ARG A 95 8.16 -10.53 -6.12
C ARG A 95 8.51 -9.52 -7.20
N LEU A 96 8.34 -8.24 -6.89
CA LEU A 96 8.62 -7.11 -7.77
C LEU A 96 9.41 -6.07 -7.01
N SER A 97 10.32 -5.39 -7.71
CA SER A 97 11.09 -4.28 -7.13
C SER A 97 10.19 -3.13 -6.62
N GLY A 98 8.96 -3.02 -7.11
CA GLY A 98 7.95 -2.04 -6.69
C GLY A 98 6.84 -2.60 -5.78
N ALA A 99 6.97 -3.84 -5.30
CA ALA A 99 5.98 -4.48 -4.43
C ALA A 99 6.45 -4.52 -2.98
N ILE A 100 5.50 -4.47 -2.06
CA ILE A 100 5.69 -4.64 -0.63
C ILE A 100 4.86 -5.84 -0.20
N HIS A 101 5.51 -6.82 0.40
CA HIS A 101 4.87 -7.99 0.97
C HIS A 101 4.66 -7.76 2.46
N VAL A 102 3.44 -8.03 2.91
CA VAL A 102 3.04 -7.89 4.30
C VAL A 102 2.34 -9.16 4.76
N SER A 103 2.52 -9.53 6.02
CA SER A 103 1.77 -10.63 6.61
C SER A 103 0.39 -10.14 7.01
N ALA A 104 -0.66 -10.70 6.41
CA ALA A 104 -2.02 -10.51 6.89
C ALA A 104 -2.58 -11.83 7.41
N ASP A 105 -2.66 -11.93 8.74
CA ASP A 105 -3.26 -13.05 9.42
C ASP A 105 -4.76 -12.83 9.60
N GLY A 106 -5.52 -12.84 8.49
CA GLY A 106 -6.98 -12.77 8.52
C GLY A 106 -7.63 -12.07 7.33
N ASP A 107 -8.86 -11.61 7.56
CA ASP A 107 -9.60 -10.77 6.62
C ASP A 107 -8.99 -9.38 6.55
N LEU A 108 -8.80 -8.89 5.32
CA LEU A 108 -8.34 -7.54 5.08
C LEU A 108 -9.48 -6.55 5.33
N PRO A 109 -9.21 -5.36 5.92
CA PRO A 109 -10.23 -4.34 6.06
C PRO A 109 -10.71 -3.90 4.67
N SER A 110 -12.01 -3.66 4.51
CA SER A 110 -12.55 -3.11 3.26
C SER A 110 -12.10 -1.67 3.12
N LEU A 111 -11.08 -1.44 2.30
CA LEU A 111 -10.59 -0.09 1.99
C LEU A 111 -11.51 0.58 0.97
N GLY A 112 -11.91 1.80 1.26
CA GLY A 112 -12.77 2.61 0.41
C GLY A 112 -12.30 4.06 0.33
N GLU A 113 -13.12 4.89 -0.28
CA GLU A 113 -12.92 6.34 -0.25
C GLU A 113 -12.92 6.86 1.19
N GLY A 114 -11.88 7.61 1.57
CA GLY A 114 -11.67 8.10 2.94
C GLY A 114 -10.88 7.15 3.85
N SER A 115 -10.55 5.94 3.40
CA SER A 115 -9.69 5.03 4.17
C SER A 115 -8.29 5.59 4.34
N THR A 116 -7.64 5.23 5.44
CA THR A 116 -6.31 5.67 5.84
C THR A 116 -5.29 4.55 5.67
N ILE A 117 -4.19 4.89 5.00
CA ILE A 117 -3.05 4.02 4.77
C ILE A 117 -1.84 4.69 5.42
N ALA A 118 -1.24 4.05 6.40
CA ALA A 118 -0.03 4.51 7.03
C ALA A 118 1.01 3.39 7.10
N ILE A 119 2.27 3.77 7.21
CA ILE A 119 3.37 2.86 7.47
C ILE A 119 4.07 3.41 8.70
N GLU A 120 4.20 2.59 9.72
CA GLU A 120 4.82 2.93 10.98
C GLU A 120 6.08 2.09 11.19
N SER A 121 7.13 2.71 11.73
CA SER A 121 8.29 1.95 12.18
C SER A 121 7.90 1.13 13.42
N ALA A 122 8.13 -0.18 13.37
CA ALA A 122 7.93 -1.08 14.52
C ALA A 122 8.91 -0.80 15.66
#